data_AF-A0A7S7ETR5-F1
#
_entry.id   AF-A0A7S7ETR5-F1
#
_cell.length_a   1.000
_cell.length_b   1.000
_cell.length_c   1.000
_cell.angle_alpha   90.00
_cell.angle_beta   90.00
_cell.angle_gamma   90.00
#
_symmetry.space_group_name_H-M   'P 1'
#
loop_
_entity.id
_entity.type
_entity.pdbx_description
1 polymer ?
#
loop_
_entity_poly.entity_id
_entity_poly.type
_entity_poly.pdbx_seq_one_letter_code
_entity_poly.pdbx_strand_id
1 'polypeptide(L)'
;MDLTQEYYQKKKALLNQCLRLSEDIASGLEQWENLESILLEREGILDQIKKLELETTEEAKRSLSQEKRRDLDQSIKLILDFDQDTIKAMRKEQEDIMSSLKANIQEQKTIQYGTSTQPTSGRLMNYGL
;
A
#
# COMPACT_ATOMS: atom_id res chain seq x y z
N MET A 1 14.20 34.65 11.69
CA MET A 1 14.53 33.22 11.84
C MET A 1 15.58 32.91 10.78
N ASP A 2 16.62 32.12 11.06
CA ASP A 2 17.63 31.75 10.06
C ASP A 2 16.98 30.88 8.97
N LEU A 3 17.11 31.29 7.69
CA LEU A 3 16.54 30.59 6.53
C LEU A 3 17.01 29.14 6.45
N THR A 4 18.26 28.87 6.85
CA THR A 4 18.83 27.52 6.87
C THR A 4 18.13 26.65 7.92
N GLN A 5 17.92 27.21 9.12
CA GLN A 5 17.21 26.53 10.19
C GLN A 5 15.73 26.32 9.84
N GLU A 6 15.08 27.32 9.24
CA GLU A 6 13.68 27.23 8.83
C GLU A 6 13.48 26.15 7.76
N TYR A 7 14.35 26.08 6.75
CA TYR A 7 14.34 25.01 5.75
C TYR A 7 14.46 23.62 6.39
N TYR A 8 15.44 23.42 7.28
CA TYR A 8 15.62 22.15 7.97
C TYR A 8 14.35 21.74 8.75
N GLN A 9 13.79 22.65 9.55
CA GLN A 9 12.62 22.35 10.37
C GLN A 9 11.40 22.01 9.51
N LYS A 10 11.14 22.79 8.46
CA LYS A 10 10.03 22.52 7.54
C LYS A 10 10.20 21.17 6.83
N LYS A 11 11.40 20.91 6.30
CA LYS A 11 11.68 19.66 5.58
C LYS A 11 11.57 18.45 6.51
N LYS A 12 12.12 18.54 7.72
CA LYS A 12 12.02 17.47 8.73
C LYS A 12 10.57 17.22 9.14
N ALA A 13 9.77 18.26 9.36
CA ALA A 13 8.37 18.12 9.70
C ALA A 13 7.56 17.43 8.59
N LEU A 14 7.79 17.78 7.33
CA LEU A 14 7.15 17.12 6.19
C LEU A 14 7.57 15.65 6.05
N LEU A 15 8.86 15.36 6.21
CA LEU A 15 9.36 13.98 6.19
C LEU A 15 8.76 13.13 7.32
N ASN A 16 8.61 13.68 8.53
CA ASN A 16 7.96 12.97 9.63
C ASN A 16 6.48 12.69 9.34
N GLN A 17 5.76 13.62 8.69
CA GLN A 17 4.38 13.37 8.26
C GLN A 17 4.33 12.28 7.18
N CYS A 18 5.24 12.29 6.20
CA CYS A 18 5.36 11.21 5.22
C CYS A 18 5.60 9.85 5.90
N LEU A 19 6.48 9.79 6.90
CA LEU A 19 6.77 8.56 7.61
C LEU A 19 5.53 8.02 8.33
N ARG A 20 4.78 8.88 9.02
CA ARG A 20 3.52 8.51 9.67
C ARG A 20 2.51 7.96 8.66
N LEU A 21 2.35 8.62 7.51
CA LEU A 21 1.44 8.11 6.47
C LEU A 21 1.94 6.79 5.88
N SER A 22 3.25 6.59 5.75
CA SER A 22 3.80 5.28 5.37
C SER A 22 3.39 4.20 6.38
N GLU A 23 3.48 4.47 7.69
CA GLU A 23 3.03 3.56 8.75
C GLU A 23 1.52 3.28 8.69
N ASP A 24 0.71 4.32 8.45
CA ASP A 24 -0.74 4.18 8.29
C ASP A 24 -1.09 3.33 7.06
N ILE A 25 -0.37 3.47 5.95
CA ILE A 25 -0.54 2.62 4.75
C ILE A 25 -0.22 1.16 5.08
N ALA A 26 0.92 0.89 5.73
CA ALA A 26 1.29 -0.49 6.05
C ALA A 26 0.34 -1.15 7.06
N SER A 27 -0.16 -0.37 8.03
CA SER A 27 -1.12 -0.87 9.02
C SER A 27 -2.53 -1.04 8.43
N GLY A 28 -2.85 -0.25 7.40
CA GLY A 28 -4.14 -0.25 6.72
C GLY A 28 -4.27 -1.22 5.55
N LEU A 29 -3.30 -2.13 5.33
CA LEU A 29 -3.32 -3.05 4.18
C LEU A 29 -4.52 -4.01 4.16
N GLU A 30 -5.12 -4.29 5.31
CA GLU A 30 -6.36 -5.09 5.39
C GLU A 30 -7.63 -4.22 5.26
N GLN A 31 -7.50 -2.90 5.37
CA GLN A 31 -8.57 -1.92 5.44
C GLN A 31 -8.50 -0.96 4.24
N TRP A 32 -8.68 -1.55 3.05
CA TRP A 32 -8.52 -0.89 1.75
C TRP A 32 -9.38 0.36 1.53
N GLU A 33 -10.49 0.51 2.27
CA GLU A 33 -11.46 1.60 2.10
C GLU A 33 -10.84 3.00 2.32
N ASN A 34 -9.84 3.11 3.19
CA ASN A 34 -9.20 4.40 3.51
C ASN A 34 -7.86 4.62 2.77
N LEU A 35 -7.36 3.61 2.05
CA LEU A 35 -6.03 3.64 1.46
C LEU A 35 -5.88 4.75 0.42
N GLU A 36 -6.90 4.96 -0.42
CA GLU A 36 -6.89 6.02 -1.44
C GLU A 36 -6.74 7.41 -0.81
N SER A 37 -7.47 7.69 0.28
CA SER A 37 -7.37 8.97 0.99
C SER A 37 -5.98 9.20 1.57
N ILE A 38 -5.38 8.17 2.17
CA ILE A 38 -4.04 8.24 2.78
C ILE A 38 -2.98 8.48 1.69
N LEU A 39 -3.12 7.83 0.54
CA LEU A 39 -2.21 8.02 -0.60
C LEU A 39 -2.30 9.44 -1.17
N LEU A 40 -3.52 9.99 -1.31
CA LEU A 40 -3.72 11.37 -1.76
C LEU A 40 -3.13 12.39 -0.77
N GLU A 41 -3.32 12.19 0.53
CA GLU A 41 -2.70 13.04 1.55
C GLU A 41 -1.17 13.00 1.43
N ARG A 42 -0.62 11.80 1.25
CA ARG A 42 0.83 11.60 1.08
C ARG A 42 1.37 12.29 -0.16
N GLU A 43 0.68 12.21 -1.30
CA GLU A 43 1.04 12.92 -2.52
C GLU A 43 1.09 14.44 -2.28
N GLY A 44 0.09 14.99 -1.57
CA GLY A 44 0.07 16.40 -1.19
C GLY A 44 1.26 16.83 -0.32
N ILE A 45 1.80 15.95 0.54
CA ILE A 45 3.00 16.22 1.33
C ILE A 45 4.25 16.16 0.45
N LEU A 46 4.34 15.21 -0.47
CA LEU A 46 5.46 15.13 -1.42
C LEU A 46 5.54 16.38 -2.30
N ASP A 47 4.39 16.91 -2.73
CA ASP A 47 4.32 18.19 -3.44
C ASP A 47 4.79 19.37 -2.59
N GLN A 48 4.46 19.40 -1.30
CA GLN A 48 4.98 20.40 -0.37
C GLN A 48 6.50 20.30 -0.19
N ILE A 49 7.04 19.08 -0.10
CA ILE A 49 8.50 18.86 -0.04
C ILE A 49 9.15 19.36 -1.33
N LYS A 50 8.60 19.01 -2.49
CA LYS A 50 9.10 19.46 -3.79
C LYS A 50 9.07 20.98 -3.90
N LYS A 51 7.98 21.62 -3.46
CA LYS A 51 7.87 23.08 -3.44
C LYS A 51 8.90 23.71 -2.51
N LEU A 52 9.08 23.18 -1.30
CA LEU A 52 10.09 23.65 -0.37
C LEU A 52 11.51 23.55 -0.95
N GLU A 53 11.82 22.47 -1.67
CA GLU A 53 13.07 22.32 -2.41
C GLU A 53 13.24 23.36 -3.51
N LEU A 54 12.19 23.70 -4.25
CA LEU A 54 12.27 24.68 -5.33
C LEU A 54 12.38 26.12 -4.83
N GLU A 55 11.73 26.45 -3.71
CA GLU A 55 11.68 27.80 -3.16
C GLU A 55 12.91 28.15 -2.31
N THR A 56 13.60 27.15 -1.77
CA THR A 56 14.78 27.37 -0.92
C THR A 56 16.03 27.54 -1.78
N THR A 57 16.85 28.54 -1.48
CA THR A 57 18.11 28.78 -2.20
C THR A 57 19.13 27.66 -1.97
N GLU A 58 19.95 27.38 -2.98
CA GLU A 58 21.00 26.36 -2.88
C GLU A 58 22.03 26.70 -1.79
N GLU A 59 22.31 27.98 -1.55
CA GLU A 59 23.17 28.44 -0.47
C GLU A 59 22.60 28.05 0.90
N ALA A 60 21.30 28.22 1.13
CA ALA A 60 20.67 27.85 2.39
C ALA A 60 20.68 26.33 2.60
N LYS A 61 20.39 25.55 1.55
CA LYS A 61 20.48 24.08 1.61
C LYS A 61 21.91 23.61 1.90
N ARG A 62 22.90 24.24 1.25
CA ARG A 62 24.32 23.92 1.45
C ARG A 62 24.87 24.41 2.78
N SER A 63 24.23 25.39 3.40
CA SER A 63 24.63 25.89 4.71
C SER A 63 24.21 24.97 5.86
N LEU A 64 23.42 23.92 5.58
CA LEU A 64 23.13 22.89 6.57
C LEU A 64 24.40 22.18 7.05
N SER A 65 24.50 22.04 8.37
CA SER A 65 25.52 21.21 9.01
C SER A 65 25.43 19.77 8.52
N GLN A 66 26.56 19.08 8.52
CA GLN A 66 26.62 17.67 8.10
C GLN A 66 25.67 16.78 8.90
N GLU A 67 25.52 17.05 10.19
CA GLU A 67 24.58 16.34 11.07
C GLU A 67 23.13 16.48 10.60
N LYS A 68 22.67 17.70 10.31
CA LYS A 68 21.30 17.96 9.84
C LYS A 68 21.03 17.32 8.48
N ARG A 69 22.02 17.32 7.58
CA ARG A 69 21.88 16.63 6.30
C ARG A 69 21.74 15.13 6.48
N ARG A 70 22.59 14.52 7.31
CA ARG A 70 22.51 13.09 7.63
C ARG A 70 21.17 12.71 8.25
N ASP A 71 20.64 13.54 9.14
CA ASP A 71 19.32 13.31 9.74
C ASP A 71 18.19 13.33 8.70
N LEU A 72 18.20 14.29 7.77
CA LEU A 72 17.24 14.33 6.66
C LEU A 72 17.40 13.10 5.74
N ASP A 73 18.64 12.75 5.38
CA ASP A 73 18.94 11.58 4.53
C ASP A 73 18.49 10.28 5.18
N GLN A 74 18.69 10.14 6.50
CA GLN A 74 18.22 8.98 7.27
C GLN A 74 16.70 8.90 7.27
N SER A 75 16.01 10.03 7.40
CA SER A 75 14.55 10.09 7.35
C SER A 75 14.02 9.66 5.98
N ILE A 76 14.64 10.15 4.90
CA ILE A 76 14.31 9.76 3.52
C ILE A 76 14.53 8.25 3.33
N LYS A 77 15.69 7.73 3.78
CA LYS A 77 15.99 6.32 3.68
C LYS A 77 14.95 5.46 4.39
N LEU A 78 14.58 5.84 5.61
CA LEU A 78 13.58 5.11 6.38
C LEU A 78 12.22 5.05 5.65
N ILE A 79 11.78 6.16 5.07
CA ILE A 79 10.55 6.22 4.26
C ILE A 79 10.64 5.24 3.07
N LEU A 80 11.75 5.26 2.34
CA LEU A 80 11.95 4.40 1.17
C LEU A 80 11.99 2.90 1.55
N ASP A 81 12.69 2.57 2.63
CA ASP A 81 12.76 1.19 3.14
C ASP A 81 11.35 0.71 3.55
N PHE A 82 10.59 1.56 4.22
CA PHE A 82 9.22 1.26 4.65
C PHE A 82 8.25 1.09 3.47
N ASP A 83 8.36 1.94 2.45
CA ASP A 83 7.58 1.82 1.22
C ASP A 83 7.87 0.51 0.50
N GLN A 84 9.15 0.13 0.44
CA GLN A 84 9.55 -1.11 -0.21
C GLN A 84 8.94 -2.32 0.50
N ASP A 85 8.93 -2.32 1.83
CA ASP A 85 8.34 -3.40 2.61
C ASP A 85 6.81 -3.43 2.50
N THR A 86 6.17 -2.25 2.48
CA THR A 86 4.73 -2.11 2.23
C THR A 86 4.33 -2.67 0.86
N ILE A 87 5.09 -2.33 -0.19
CA ILE A 87 4.85 -2.84 -1.55
C ILE A 87 4.97 -4.38 -1.59
N LYS A 88 5.95 -4.95 -0.89
CA LYS A 88 6.09 -6.41 -0.79
C LYS A 88 4.86 -7.04 -0.12
N ALA A 89 4.39 -6.45 0.99
CA ALA A 89 3.21 -6.92 1.70
C ALA A 89 1.95 -6.84 0.82
N MET A 90 1.73 -5.73 0.11
CA MET A 90 0.62 -5.58 -0.84
C MET A 90 0.63 -6.65 -1.94
N ARG A 91 1.80 -6.95 -2.51
CA ARG A 91 1.92 -7.99 -3.55
C ARG A 91 1.59 -9.37 -3.01
N LYS A 92 2.05 -9.68 -1.80
CA LYS A 92 1.74 -10.94 -1.14
C LYS A 92 0.23 -11.08 -0.90
N GLU A 93 -0.40 -10.05 -0.37
CA GLU A 93 -1.86 -10.03 -0.14
C GLU A 93 -2.63 -10.23 -1.46
N GLN A 94 -2.19 -9.59 -2.54
CA GLN A 94 -2.76 -9.79 -3.87
C GLN A 94 -2.64 -11.25 -4.35
N GLU A 95 -1.47 -11.88 -4.16
CA GLU A 95 -1.24 -13.29 -4.52
C GLU A 95 -2.14 -14.24 -3.71
N ASP A 96 -2.31 -13.97 -2.40
CA ASP A 96 -3.13 -14.76 -1.50
C ASP A 96 -4.63 -14.65 -1.86
N ILE A 97 -5.11 -13.45 -2.17
CA ILE A 97 -6.49 -13.21 -2.66
C ILE A 97 -6.72 -13.94 -3.98
N MET A 98 -5.82 -13.82 -4.95
CA MET A 98 -5.97 -14.51 -6.24
C MET A 98 -5.98 -16.04 -6.09
N SER A 99 -5.15 -16.56 -5.20
CA SER A 99 -5.08 -18.00 -4.93
C SER A 99 -6.38 -18.50 -4.30
N SER A 100 -6.91 -17.74 -3.34
CA SER A 100 -8.19 -18.02 -2.69
C SER A 100 -9.36 -17.97 -3.68
N LEU A 101 -9.39 -16.98 -4.59
CA LEU A 101 -10.41 -16.89 -5.64
C LEU A 101 -10.37 -18.09 -6.59
N LYS A 102 -9.17 -18.54 -6.99
CA LYS A 102 -9.01 -19.73 -7.84
C LYS A 102 -9.52 -20.99 -7.13
N ALA A 103 -9.19 -21.16 -5.85
CA ALA A 103 -9.67 -22.28 -5.04
C ALA A 103 -11.21 -22.27 -4.94
N ASN A 104 -11.81 -21.12 -4.63
CA ASN A 104 -13.27 -20.95 -4.57
C ASN A 104 -13.96 -21.27 -5.90
N ILE A 105 -13.42 -20.81 -7.03
CA ILE A 105 -13.95 -21.13 -8.36
C ILE A 105 -13.87 -22.64 -8.63
N GLN A 106 -12.78 -23.29 -8.24
CA GLN A 106 -12.60 -24.73 -8.43
C GLN A 106 -13.58 -25.52 -7.55
N GLU A 107 -13.79 -25.11 -6.30
CA GLU A 107 -14.75 -25.73 -5.39
C GLU A 107 -16.19 -25.58 -5.91
N GLN A 108 -16.57 -24.37 -6.36
CA GLN A 108 -17.89 -24.14 -6.98
C GLN A 108 -18.13 -25.02 -8.21
N LYS A 109 -17.11 -25.22 -9.06
CA LYS A 109 -17.20 -26.14 -10.20
C LYS A 109 -17.42 -27.58 -9.72
N THR A 110 -16.65 -28.06 -8.74
CA THR A 110 -16.82 -29.40 -8.17
C THR A 110 -18.22 -29.60 -7.58
N ILE A 111 -18.76 -28.60 -6.87
CA ILE A 111 -20.12 -28.65 -6.31
C ILE A 111 -21.17 -28.71 -7.42
N GLN A 112 -21.03 -27.94 -8.51
CA GLN A 112 -21.94 -28.03 -9.67
C GLN A 112 -21.91 -29.42 -10.37
N TYR A 113 -20.75 -30.08 -10.41
CA TYR A 113 -20.66 -31.47 -10.90
C TYR A 113 -21.27 -32.48 -9.91
N GLY A 114 -21.26 -32.19 -8.60
CA GLY A 114 -21.93 -33.01 -7.58
C GLY A 114 -23.45 -32.88 -7.58
N THR A 115 -23.98 -31.69 -7.86
CA THR A 115 -25.44 -31.41 -7.89
C THR A 115 -26.16 -31.86 -9.15
N SER A 116 -25.43 -32.11 -10.25
CA SER A 116 -26.02 -32.65 -11.49
C SER A 116 -26.24 -34.18 -11.47
N THR A 117 -25.92 -34.84 -10.35
CA THR A 117 -26.18 -36.27 -10.12
C THR A 117 -27.32 -36.50 -9.13
N GLN A 118 -28.50 -35.95 -9.39
CA GLN A 118 -29.73 -36.60 -8.92
C GLN A 118 -30.18 -37.60 -9.99
N PRO A 119 -30.02 -38.92 -9.79
CA PRO A 119 -30.69 -39.89 -10.64
C PRO A 119 -32.18 -39.82 -10.31
N THR A 120 -32.99 -39.36 -11.26
CA THR A 120 -34.43 -39.62 -11.29
C THR A 120 -34.61 -41.13 -11.44
N SER A 121 -34.58 -41.84 -10.32
CA SER A 121 -35.01 -43.22 -10.22
C SER A 121 -36.52 -43.25 -10.44
N GLY A 122 -36.93 -43.73 -11.62
CA GLY A 122 -38.31 -43.65 -12.10
C GLY A 122 -38.66 -44.65 -13.19
N ARG A 123 -38.34 -45.93 -12.97
CA ARG A 123 -39.10 -47.11 -13.42
C ARG A 123 -39.20 -47.37 -14.95
N LEU A 124 -38.20 -48.07 -15.49
CA LEU A 124 -38.42 -49.03 -16.58
C LEU A 124 -39.13 -50.26 -16.00
N MET A 125 -40.40 -50.46 -16.35
CA MET A 125 -41.09 -51.75 -16.19
C MET A 125 -41.76 -52.06 -17.53
N ASN A 126 -41.14 -52.96 -18.27
CA ASN A 126 -41.67 -53.55 -19.49
C ASN A 126 -41.93 -55.03 -19.17
N TYR A 127 -43.19 -55.45 -19.05
CA TYR A 127 -43.60 -56.85 -19.17
C TYR A 127 -44.99 -56.87 -19.80
N GLY A 128 -45.07 -57.45 -20.99
CA GLY A 128 -46.30 -57.61 -21.74
C GLY A 128 -47.25 -58.64 -21.12
N LEU A 129 -48.51 -58.48 -21.47
CA LEU A 129 -49.50 -59.51 -21.77
C LEU A 129 -50.50 -58.90 -22.77
#